data_AF-A0A924B368-F1
#
_entry.id   AF-A0A924B368-F1
#
_cell.length_a   1.000
_cell.length_b   1.000
_cell.length_c   1.000
_cell.angle_alpha   90.00
_cell.angle_beta   90.00
_cell.angle_gamma   90.00
#
_symmetry.space_group_name_H-M   'P 1'
#
loop_
_entity.id
_entity.type
_entity.pdbx_description
1 polymer ?
#
loop_
_entity_poly.entity_id
_entity_poly.type
_entity_poly.pdbx_seq_one_letter_code
_entity_poly.pdbx_strand_id
1 'polypeptide(L)'
;MKSITEFQQPILLKVLAAKAALTSEGKSPEEIATSLGETFKLEGDKLKYIQAAAELVAGKTSVRRVLVASFGEGETAPSKYQKIEETHYLVETFDLTKPVAVAAAAPGKGGRGGPRPGGKSAGGPKTSPWGASPEEVEAKKKASKAAALAKKQ
;
A
#
# COMPACT_ATOMS: atom_id res chain seq x y z
N MET A 1 28.72 -7.15 -2.31
CA MET A 1 27.75 -6.14 -1.80
C MET A 1 27.83 -6.00 -0.28
N LYS A 2 27.96 -4.77 0.25
CA LYS A 2 27.89 -4.48 1.69
C LYS A 2 26.77 -3.48 1.97
N SER A 3 25.83 -3.82 2.86
CA SER A 3 24.83 -2.87 3.34
C SER A 3 25.46 -1.90 4.34
N ILE A 4 25.30 -0.60 4.10
CA ILE A 4 25.84 0.47 4.95
C ILE A 4 24.80 0.81 6.03
N THR A 5 23.59 1.19 5.61
CA THR A 5 22.48 1.55 6.51
C THR A 5 21.13 1.27 5.87
N GLU A 6 20.08 1.16 6.67
CA GLU A 6 18.70 1.13 6.21
C GLU A 6 17.87 2.21 6.88
N PHE A 7 16.93 2.78 6.14
CA PHE A 7 15.97 3.76 6.64
C PHE A 7 14.56 3.22 6.46
N GLN A 8 13.84 3.11 7.58
CA GLN A 8 12.46 2.66 7.59
C GLN A 8 11.52 3.79 7.15
N GLN A 9 10.42 3.44 6.49
CA GLN A 9 9.39 4.38 6.02
C GLN A 9 8.99 5.47 7.05
N PRO A 10 8.67 5.18 8.32
CA PRO A 10 8.21 6.22 9.25
C PRO A 10 9.25 7.30 9.51
N ILE A 11 10.54 6.97 9.44
CA ILE A 11 11.62 7.95 9.61
C ILE A 11 11.73 8.80 8.34
N LEU A 12 11.72 8.18 7.17
CA LEU A 12 11.79 8.87 5.87
C LEU A 12 10.64 9.87 5.68
N LEU A 13 9.41 9.50 6.07
CA LEU A 13 8.26 10.41 6.02
C LEU A 13 8.42 11.62 6.96
N LYS A 14 8.94 11.40 8.17
CA LYS A 14 9.22 12.50 9.11
C LYS A 14 10.31 13.43 8.59
N VAL A 15 11.37 12.88 7.99
CA VAL A 15 12.45 13.68 7.38
C VAL A 15 11.93 14.48 6.20
N LEU A 16 11.08 13.90 5.34
CA LEU A 16 10.44 14.61 4.25
C LEU A 16 9.55 15.75 4.74
N ALA A 17 8.72 15.49 5.76
CA ALA A 17 7.87 16.51 6.35
C ALA A 17 8.69 17.64 7.00
N ALA A 18 9.74 17.30 7.76
CA ALA A 18 10.64 18.28 8.36
C ALA A 18 11.39 19.08 7.30
N LYS A 19 11.90 18.44 6.25
CA LYS A 19 12.57 19.12 5.14
C LYS A 19 11.60 20.09 4.44
N ALA A 20 10.39 19.66 4.14
CA ALA A 20 9.36 20.50 3.54
C ALA A 20 9.01 21.71 4.42
N ALA A 21 8.85 21.50 5.74
CA ALA A 21 8.61 22.57 6.70
C ALA A 21 9.76 23.59 6.71
N LEU A 22 11.00 23.13 6.85
CA LEU A 22 12.18 24.00 6.89
C LEU A 22 12.40 24.73 5.56
N THR A 23 12.10 24.11 4.41
CA THR A 23 12.12 24.80 3.12
C THR A 23 11.01 25.85 3.01
N SER A 24 9.83 25.60 3.58
CA SER A 24 8.74 26.58 3.59
C SER A 24 9.01 27.76 4.53
N GLU A 25 9.81 27.54 5.57
CA GLU A 25 10.33 28.59 6.46
C GLU A 25 11.42 29.45 5.78
N GLY A 26 11.87 29.09 4.57
CA GLY A 26 12.89 29.82 3.84
C GLY A 26 14.32 29.60 4.34
N LYS A 27 14.56 28.52 5.11
CA LYS A 27 15.90 28.17 5.61
C LYS A 27 16.82 27.76 4.46
N SER A 28 18.09 28.08 4.62
CA SER A 28 19.13 27.68 3.67
C SER A 28 19.34 26.15 3.71
N PRO A 29 19.90 25.53 2.64
CA PRO A 29 20.15 24.09 2.59
C PRO A 29 21.06 23.59 3.73
N GLU A 30 22.01 24.42 4.14
CA GLU A 30 22.96 24.12 5.22
C GLU A 30 22.25 24.10 6.57
N GLU A 31 21.37 25.07 6.85
CA GLU A 31 20.56 25.09 8.07
C GLU A 31 19.56 23.94 8.12
N ILE A 32 18.99 23.57 6.96
CA ILE A 32 18.11 22.40 6.85
C ILE A 32 18.87 21.14 7.23
N ALA A 33 20.10 20.97 6.72
CA ALA A 33 20.93 19.83 7.05
C ALA A 33 21.22 19.77 8.55
N THR A 34 21.66 20.87 9.16
CA THR A 34 21.92 20.95 10.61
C THR A 34 20.67 20.65 11.43
N SER A 35 19.54 21.27 11.08
CA SER A 35 18.25 21.07 11.78
C SER A 35 17.79 19.60 11.73
N LEU A 36 17.94 18.96 10.57
CA LEU A 36 17.60 17.54 10.40
C LEU A 36 18.57 16.65 11.19
N GLY A 37 19.86 16.97 11.21
CA GLY A 37 20.85 16.25 12.00
C GLY A 37 20.55 16.26 13.48
N GLU A 38 20.21 17.43 14.03
CA GLU A 38 19.82 17.59 15.43
C GLU A 38 18.51 16.87 15.75
N THR A 39 17.49 17.04 14.91
CA THR A 39 16.15 16.46 15.14
C THR A 39 16.17 14.94 15.14
N PHE A 40 16.93 14.34 14.21
CA PHE A 40 16.97 12.89 14.04
C PHE A 40 18.19 12.24 14.67
N LYS A 41 19.08 13.02 15.32
CA LYS A 41 20.35 12.56 15.90
C LYS A 41 21.21 11.82 14.86
N LEU A 42 21.29 12.37 13.67
CA LEU A 42 22.05 11.83 12.54
C LEU A 42 23.22 12.75 12.24
N GLU A 43 24.39 12.16 12.01
CA GLU A 43 25.62 12.89 11.77
C GLU A 43 26.38 12.31 10.58
N GLY A 44 27.21 13.16 9.96
CA GLY A 44 28.11 12.77 8.87
C GLY A 44 27.40 12.10 7.70
N ASP A 45 27.90 10.92 7.30
CA ASP A 45 27.41 10.22 6.11
C ASP A 45 25.99 9.70 6.25
N LYS A 46 25.54 9.35 7.47
CA LYS A 46 24.15 8.91 7.69
C LYS A 46 23.14 10.01 7.38
N LEU A 47 23.51 11.27 7.65
CA LEU A 47 22.69 12.44 7.34
C LEU A 47 22.58 12.65 5.83
N LYS A 48 23.69 12.53 5.11
CA LYS A 48 23.69 12.58 3.63
C LYS A 48 22.84 11.46 3.05
N TYR A 49 22.99 10.24 3.57
CA TYR A 49 22.23 9.09 3.10
C TYR A 49 20.74 9.22 3.33
N ILE A 50 20.30 9.73 4.49
CA ILE A 50 18.86 9.88 4.75
C ILE A 50 18.24 10.99 3.90
N GLN A 51 18.98 12.05 3.59
CA GLN A 51 18.49 13.13 2.72
C GLN A 51 18.31 12.63 1.29
N ALA A 52 19.31 11.94 0.73
CA ALA A 52 19.19 11.31 -0.58
C ALA A 52 18.07 10.26 -0.60
N ALA A 53 17.97 9.42 0.43
CA ALA A 53 16.91 8.42 0.55
C ALA A 53 15.51 9.06 0.65
N ALA A 54 15.37 10.18 1.37
CA ALA A 54 14.12 10.92 1.47
C ALA A 54 13.69 11.46 0.10
N GLU A 55 14.62 12.05 -0.67
CA GLU A 55 14.35 12.53 -2.02
C GLU A 55 13.91 11.40 -2.97
N LEU A 56 14.53 10.23 -2.87
CA LEU A 56 14.14 9.06 -3.68
C LEU A 56 12.73 8.55 -3.38
N VAL A 57 12.24 8.82 -2.17
CA VAL A 57 10.92 8.40 -1.69
C VAL A 57 9.90 9.53 -1.76
N ALA A 58 10.31 10.74 -2.16
CA ALA A 58 9.40 11.86 -2.34
C ALA A 58 8.28 11.49 -3.32
N GLY A 59 7.03 11.64 -2.89
CA GLY A 59 5.84 11.27 -3.67
C GLY A 59 5.50 9.77 -3.70
N LYS A 60 6.29 8.90 -3.06
CA LYS A 60 6.00 7.46 -2.97
C LYS A 60 5.39 7.10 -1.61
N THR A 61 4.15 6.61 -1.61
CA THR A 61 3.42 6.24 -0.38
C THR A 61 3.61 4.77 0.01
N SER A 62 3.98 3.91 -0.93
CA SER A 62 4.10 2.45 -0.74
C SER A 62 5.52 1.98 -0.41
N VAL A 63 6.37 2.83 0.16
CA VAL A 63 7.74 2.45 0.52
C VAL A 63 7.77 1.72 1.87
N ARG A 64 8.47 0.60 1.94
CA ARG A 64 8.73 -0.14 3.18
C ARG A 64 10.01 0.36 3.84
N ARG A 65 11.12 0.34 3.10
CA ARG A 65 12.43 0.79 3.55
C ARG A 65 13.31 1.21 2.38
N VAL A 66 14.34 1.99 2.67
CA VAL A 66 15.41 2.29 1.73
C VAL A 66 16.70 1.67 2.26
N LEU A 67 17.27 0.75 1.51
CA LEU A 67 18.55 0.12 1.82
C LEU A 67 19.66 0.88 1.09
N VAL A 68 20.67 1.28 1.85
CA VAL A 68 21.88 1.95 1.37
C VAL A 68 23.00 0.93 1.36
N ALA A 69 23.65 0.74 0.21
CA ALA A 69 24.68 -0.25 0.04
C ALA A 69 25.83 0.24 -0.84
N SER A 70 27.00 -0.36 -0.65
CA SER A 70 28.14 -0.25 -1.55
C SER A 70 28.40 -1.57 -2.26
N PHE A 71 28.82 -1.47 -3.52
CA PHE A 71 29.24 -2.60 -4.35
C PHE A 71 30.75 -2.50 -4.55
N GLY A 72 31.44 -3.65 -4.55
CA GLY A 72 32.89 -3.68 -4.79
C GLY A 72 33.23 -3.37 -6.24
N GLU A 73 34.47 -2.96 -6.51
CA GLU A 73 34.96 -2.78 -7.89
C GLU A 73 34.84 -4.10 -8.66
N GLY A 74 34.05 -4.09 -9.74
CA GLY A 74 33.75 -5.26 -10.55
C GLY A 74 32.38 -5.92 -10.29
N GLU A 75 31.65 -5.52 -9.23
CA GLU A 75 30.27 -5.95 -9.01
C GLU A 75 29.29 -4.99 -9.71
N THR A 76 28.56 -5.47 -10.74
CA THR A 76 27.48 -4.70 -11.34
C THR A 76 26.29 -4.62 -10.37
N ALA A 77 25.92 -3.40 -9.96
CA ALA A 77 24.75 -3.20 -9.13
C ALA A 77 23.48 -3.71 -9.83
N PRO A 78 22.61 -4.48 -9.15
CA PRO A 78 21.35 -4.92 -9.73
C PRO A 78 20.49 -3.73 -10.16
N SER A 79 19.73 -3.85 -11.26
CA SER A 79 18.94 -2.74 -11.86
C SER A 79 17.93 -2.06 -10.93
N LYS A 80 17.63 -2.66 -9.78
CA LYS A 80 16.75 -2.11 -8.74
C LYS A 80 17.44 -1.04 -7.87
N TYR A 81 18.77 -0.97 -7.90
CA TYR A 81 19.54 0.03 -7.17
C TYR A 81 19.67 1.31 -8.01
N GLN A 82 19.43 2.45 -7.37
CA GLN A 82 19.75 3.76 -7.92
C GLN A 82 21.09 4.20 -7.35
N LYS A 83 22.04 4.47 -8.25
CA LYS A 83 23.34 5.02 -7.87
C LYS A 83 23.21 6.53 -7.70
N ILE A 84 23.46 7.01 -6.50
CA ILE A 84 23.61 8.44 -6.20
C ILE A 84 25.04 8.61 -5.70
N GLU A 85 25.81 9.44 -6.42
CA GLU A 85 27.25 9.63 -6.19
C GLU A 85 27.99 8.28 -6.24
N GLU A 86 28.49 7.80 -5.10
CA GLU A 86 29.20 6.53 -4.95
C GLU A 86 28.36 5.45 -4.25
N THR A 87 27.16 5.81 -3.79
CA THR A 87 26.33 4.97 -2.94
C THR A 87 25.12 4.45 -3.70
N HIS A 88 24.73 3.20 -3.44
CA HIS A 88 23.61 2.56 -4.11
C HIS A 88 22.41 2.46 -3.18
N TYR A 89 21.26 2.91 -3.67
CA TYR A 89 20.01 2.98 -2.92
C TYR A 89 18.99 2.02 -3.52
N LEU A 90 18.48 1.10 -2.71
CA LEU A 90 17.35 0.26 -3.06
C LEU A 90 16.12 0.75 -2.30
N VAL A 91 15.13 1.24 -3.03
CA VAL A 91 13.82 1.56 -2.49
C VAL A 91 12.97 0.29 -2.52
N GLU A 92 12.75 -0.32 -1.36
CA GLU A 92 11.82 -1.43 -1.25
C GLU A 92 10.41 -0.89 -1.07
N THR A 93 9.52 -1.25 -1.99
CA THR A 93 8.10 -0.96 -1.90
C THR A 93 7.32 -2.17 -1.41
N PHE A 94 6.19 -1.93 -0.76
CA PHE A 94 5.16 -2.95 -0.62
C PHE A 94 4.59 -3.22 -2.01
N ASP A 95 4.95 -4.35 -2.60
CA ASP A 95 4.19 -4.91 -3.70
C ASP A 95 2.85 -5.36 -3.12
N LEU A 96 1.88 -4.46 -3.17
CA LEU A 96 0.48 -4.84 -3.18
C LEU A 96 0.26 -5.58 -4.50
N THR A 97 0.74 -6.83 -4.57
CA THR A 97 0.30 -7.76 -5.60
C THR A 97 -1.21 -7.75 -5.51
N LYS A 98 -1.86 -7.06 -6.47
CA LYS A 98 -3.27 -7.29 -6.74
C LYS A 98 -3.42 -8.80 -6.79
N PRO A 99 -4.33 -9.42 -6.02
CA PRO A 99 -4.57 -10.84 -6.19
C PRO A 99 -4.79 -11.03 -7.68
N VAL A 100 -3.94 -11.85 -8.31
CA VAL A 100 -4.16 -12.25 -9.69
C VAL A 100 -5.57 -12.78 -9.67
N ALA A 101 -6.49 -12.05 -10.31
CA ALA A 101 -7.83 -12.56 -10.51
C ALA A 101 -7.60 -13.89 -11.22
N VAL A 102 -7.82 -14.99 -10.49
CA VAL A 102 -7.76 -16.33 -11.05
C VAL A 102 -8.74 -16.24 -12.19
N ALA A 103 -8.21 -16.17 -13.41
CA ALA A 103 -9.03 -16.10 -14.61
C ALA A 103 -9.96 -17.30 -14.49
N ALA A 104 -11.25 -17.01 -14.29
CA ALA A 104 -12.26 -18.04 -14.13
C ALA A 104 -12.05 -19.00 -15.29
N ALA A 105 -11.66 -20.23 -14.96
CA ALA A 105 -11.40 -21.26 -15.95
C ALA A 105 -12.58 -21.26 -16.92
N ALA A 106 -12.27 -21.08 -18.21
CA ALA A 106 -13.25 -21.22 -19.28
C ALA A 106 -14.04 -22.52 -19.02
N PRO A 107 -15.39 -22.52 -19.07
CA PRO A 107 -16.15 -23.72 -18.77
C PRO A 107 -15.89 -24.77 -19.84
N GLY A 108 -14.95 -25.66 -19.53
CA GLY A 108 -14.63 -26.85 -20.28
C GLY A 108 -15.82 -27.79 -20.30
N LYS A 109 -16.27 -28.06 -21.52
CA LYS A 109 -17.23 -29.08 -21.95
C LYS A 109 -16.91 -30.45 -21.34
N GLY A 110 -17.87 -31.06 -20.64
CA GLY A 110 -17.93 -32.51 -20.43
C GLY A 110 -18.49 -32.96 -19.08
N GLY A 111 -19.65 -33.64 -19.09
CA GLY A 111 -20.10 -34.42 -17.93
C GLY A 111 -21.58 -34.76 -17.91
N ARG A 112 -21.93 -35.95 -18.43
CA ARG A 112 -23.26 -36.58 -18.43
C ARG A 112 -23.87 -36.66 -17.01
N GLY A 113 -25.13 -36.24 -16.87
CA GLY A 113 -26.02 -36.61 -15.77
C GLY A 113 -27.46 -36.19 -16.10
N GLY A 114 -28.36 -37.16 -16.33
CA GLY A 114 -29.67 -36.98 -16.96
C GLY A 114 -30.71 -36.14 -16.20
N PRO A 115 -31.89 -35.90 -16.81
CA PRO A 115 -32.90 -35.02 -16.26
C PRO A 115 -33.65 -35.69 -15.10
N ARG A 116 -33.49 -35.19 -13.87
CA ARG A 116 -34.45 -35.45 -12.80
C ARG A 116 -35.51 -34.35 -12.81
N PRO A 117 -36.81 -34.69 -12.91
CA PRO A 117 -37.89 -33.75 -12.78
C PRO A 117 -38.18 -33.52 -11.29
N GLY A 118 -38.33 -32.27 -10.88
CA GLY A 118 -38.84 -31.93 -9.55
C GLY A 118 -37.83 -31.18 -8.69
N GLY A 119 -38.07 -29.88 -8.53
CA GLY A 119 -37.30 -29.03 -7.64
C GLY A 119 -37.51 -27.55 -7.92
N LYS A 120 -38.75 -27.08 -7.79
CA LYS A 120 -39.08 -25.66 -7.69
C LYS A 120 -38.32 -25.10 -6.47
N SER A 121 -37.17 -24.48 -6.70
CA SER A 121 -36.57 -23.58 -5.72
C SER A 121 -36.23 -22.28 -6.41
N ALA A 122 -36.97 -21.26 -6.01
CA ALA A 122 -36.86 -19.89 -6.49
C ALA A 122 -35.42 -19.40 -6.41
N GLY A 123 -34.96 -18.78 -7.49
CA GLY A 123 -33.77 -17.95 -7.47
C GLY A 123 -34.03 -16.75 -6.57
N GLY A 124 -33.49 -16.79 -5.36
CA GLY A 124 -33.24 -15.61 -4.54
C GLY A 124 -31.80 -15.14 -4.76
N PRO A 125 -31.53 -13.85 -5.00
CA PRO A 125 -30.18 -13.36 -5.18
C PRO A 125 -29.37 -13.61 -3.90
N LYS A 126 -28.17 -14.17 -4.08
CA LYS A 126 -27.20 -14.42 -3.00
C LYS A 126 -26.82 -13.09 -2.36
N THR A 127 -27.39 -12.79 -1.21
CA THR A 127 -26.92 -11.69 -0.36
C THR A 127 -25.58 -12.13 0.23
N SER A 128 -24.51 -11.42 -0.12
CA SER A 128 -23.16 -11.66 0.39
C SER A 128 -23.14 -11.51 1.92
N PRO A 129 -22.31 -12.29 2.62
CA PRO A 129 -22.31 -12.41 4.09
C PRO A 129 -21.83 -11.17 4.87
N TRP A 130 -21.56 -10.04 4.21
CA TRP A 130 -20.99 -8.83 4.82
C TRP A 130 -21.66 -7.53 4.38
N GLY A 131 -23.00 -7.50 4.36
CA GLY A 131 -23.73 -6.22 4.36
C GLY A 131 -24.96 -6.25 3.47
N ALA A 132 -26.13 -6.21 4.11
CA ALA A 132 -27.34 -5.77 3.44
C ALA A 132 -27.16 -4.30 3.05
N SER A 133 -27.40 -3.95 1.78
CA SER A 133 -27.39 -2.55 1.35
C SER A 133 -28.49 -1.77 2.11
N PRO A 134 -28.28 -0.48 2.41
CA PRO A 134 -29.21 0.33 3.21
C PRO A 134 -30.67 0.28 2.71
N GLU A 135 -30.87 0.16 1.40
CA GLU A 135 -32.19 0.04 0.78
C GLU A 135 -32.94 -1.24 1.18
N GLU A 136 -32.25 -2.37 1.36
CA GLU A 136 -32.87 -3.63 1.77
C GLU A 136 -33.30 -3.60 3.26
N VAL A 137 -32.56 -2.89 4.11
CA VAL A 137 -32.91 -2.71 5.52
C VAL A 137 -34.14 -1.83 5.65
N GLU A 138 -34.23 -0.75 4.87
CA GLU A 138 -35.42 0.10 4.85
C GLU A 138 -36.64 -0.62 4.26
N ALA A 139 -36.45 -1.41 3.20
CA ALA A 139 -37.50 -2.24 2.64
C ALA A 139 -38.02 -3.28 3.66
N LYS A 140 -37.12 -3.95 4.40
CA LYS A 140 -37.51 -4.87 5.49
C LYS A 140 -38.23 -4.16 6.64
N LYS A 141 -37.80 -2.96 7.02
CA LYS A 141 -38.49 -2.16 8.05
C LYS A 141 -39.88 -1.71 7.59
N LYS A 142 -40.03 -1.29 6.34
CA LYS A 142 -41.34 -0.93 5.75
C LYS A 142 -42.26 -2.15 5.64
N ALA A 143 -41.73 -3.30 5.21
CA ALA A 143 -42.50 -4.54 5.12
C ALA A 143 -42.95 -5.07 6.49
N SER A 144 -42.09 -5.01 7.51
CA SER A 144 -42.49 -5.43 8.87
C SER A 144 -43.48 -4.46 9.52
N LYS A 145 -43.42 -3.16 9.21
CA LYS A 145 -44.42 -2.18 9.66
C LYS A 145 -45.78 -2.36 8.96
N ALA A 146 -45.79 -2.69 7.66
CA ALA A 146 -47.02 -2.98 6.92
C ALA A 146 -47.68 -4.29 7.39
N ALA A 147 -46.89 -5.33 7.68
CA ALA A 147 -47.40 -6.59 8.21
C ALA A 147 -47.97 -6.46 9.64
N ALA A 148 -47.39 -5.59 10.47
CA ALA A 148 -47.93 -5.31 11.81
C ALA A 148 -49.26 -4.54 11.78
N LEU A 149 -49.46 -3.67 10.77
CA LEU A 149 -50.72 -2.95 10.59
C LEU A 149 -51.83 -3.86 10.06
N ALA A 150 -51.51 -4.79 9.15
CA ALA A 150 -52.46 -5.75 8.59
C ALA A 150 -52.94 -6.80 9.60
N LYS A 151 -52.22 -6.99 10.72
CA LYS A 151 -52.57 -7.96 11.78
C LYS A 151 -53.40 -7.34 12.91
N LYS A 152 -53.74 -6.05 12.81
CA LYS A 152 -54.50 -5.29 13.81
C LYS A 152 -55.87 -4.83 13.30
N GLN A 153 -56.30 -5.34 12.14
CA GLN A 153 -57.67 -5.27 11.64
C GLN A 153 -58.34 -6.63 11.72
#